data_AF-A0A956U383-F1
#
_entry.id   AF-A0A956U383-F1
#
_cell.length_a   1.000
_cell.length_b   1.000
_cell.length_c   1.000
_cell.angle_alpha   90.00
_cell.angle_beta   90.00
_cell.angle_gamma   90.00
#
_symmetry.space_group_name_H-M   'P 1'
#
loop_
_entity.id
_entity.type
_entity.pdbx_description
1 polymer ?
#
loop_
_entity_poly.entity_id
_entity_poly.type
_entity_poly.pdbx_seq_one_letter_code
_entity_poly.pdbx_strand_id
1 'polypeptide(L)'
;MSTIRVNLKKEEDKSYDIVIKEGALGGIPHDLGEAGLAHRLAIVTDSNVAPLYGEKLLNGLEGVGLAPLLITFPAGEKHKSRETKALIEDRMLEAKFGRDSAVIALGGGVVGDVAGYVAATYSRGVPYVQIPTTLVACVDSSVGGKTGVDTPHGKNLIGAFHQPWRVYADVETLMTLDVKEIREGLAEVIKYGVIADSALFSYLEENIGKILEYDRSG
;
A
#
# COMPACT_ATOMS: atom_id res chain seq x y z
N MET A 1 29.62 15.46 38.28
CA MET A 1 29.14 14.92 36.98
C MET A 1 27.66 14.63 37.16
N SER A 2 26.79 15.30 36.41
CA SER A 2 25.34 15.15 36.53
C SER A 2 24.79 14.49 35.28
N THR A 3 24.16 13.33 35.46
CA THR A 3 23.47 12.59 34.39
C THR A 3 21.97 12.84 34.52
N ILE A 4 21.33 13.32 33.45
CA ILE A 4 19.88 13.51 33.38
C ILE A 4 19.31 12.43 32.46
N ARG A 5 18.40 11.61 33.00
CA ARG A 5 17.68 10.60 32.24
C ARG A 5 16.43 11.23 31.63
N VAL A 6 16.32 11.22 30.30
CA VAL A 6 15.08 11.57 29.59
C VAL A 6 14.28 10.29 29.36
N ASN A 7 13.12 10.17 30.01
CA ASN A 7 12.25 9.01 29.85
C ASN A 7 11.35 9.20 28.61
N LEU A 8 11.57 8.39 27.58
CA LEU A 8 10.84 8.41 26.31
C LEU A 8 9.96 7.16 26.10
N LYS A 9 9.52 6.49 27.18
CA LYS A 9 8.64 5.32 27.04
C LYS A 9 7.32 5.79 26.40
N LYS A 10 7.01 5.26 25.21
CA LYS A 10 5.83 5.59 24.43
C LYS A 10 4.92 4.35 24.39
N GLU A 11 3.66 4.51 24.77
CA GLU A 11 2.59 3.55 24.52
C GLU A 11 1.70 4.19 23.44
N GLU A 12 1.73 3.62 22.23
CA GLU A 12 0.96 4.08 21.07
C GLU A 12 0.09 2.94 20.58
N ASP A 13 -1.19 3.23 20.36
CA ASP A 13 -2.08 2.36 19.59
C ASP A 13 -1.85 2.63 18.10
N LYS A 14 -1.41 1.61 17.37
CA LYS A 14 -1.17 1.67 15.92
C LYS A 14 -2.09 0.72 15.16
N SER A 15 -3.24 0.39 15.75
CA SER A 15 -4.26 -0.44 15.12
C SER A 15 -4.80 0.27 13.88
N TYR A 16 -5.11 -0.52 12.85
CA TYR A 16 -5.70 -0.05 11.60
C TYR A 16 -6.61 -1.13 11.02
N ASP A 17 -7.60 -0.69 10.24
CA ASP A 17 -8.53 -1.59 9.58
C ASP A 17 -8.01 -2.04 8.21
N ILE A 18 -8.35 -3.28 7.85
CA ILE A 18 -8.22 -3.81 6.49
C ILE A 18 -9.62 -4.00 5.93
N VAL A 19 -9.99 -3.19 4.95
CA VAL A 19 -11.28 -3.28 4.25
C VAL A 19 -11.10 -4.18 3.04
N ILE A 20 -11.72 -5.36 3.07
CA ILE A 20 -11.71 -6.34 1.97
C ILE A 20 -13.09 -6.36 1.34
N LYS A 21 -13.22 -5.91 0.09
CA LYS A 21 -14.53 -5.80 -0.58
C LYS A 21 -14.38 -5.75 -2.10
N GLU A 22 -15.32 -6.33 -2.83
CA GLU A 22 -15.47 -6.07 -4.28
C GLU A 22 -15.86 -4.62 -4.55
N GLY A 23 -15.11 -3.94 -5.43
CA GLY A 23 -15.38 -2.55 -5.81
C GLY A 23 -15.07 -1.56 -4.69
N ALA A 24 -14.21 -1.92 -3.73
CA ALA A 24 -13.81 -1.03 -2.63
C ALA A 24 -13.27 0.30 -3.13
N LEU A 25 -12.55 0.32 -4.26
CA LEU A 25 -11.91 1.50 -4.84
C LEU A 25 -12.90 2.64 -5.10
N GLY A 26 -14.15 2.31 -5.47
CA GLY A 26 -15.21 3.31 -5.68
C GLY A 26 -15.67 4.02 -4.41
N GLY A 27 -15.51 3.38 -3.23
CA GLY A 27 -15.91 3.95 -1.94
C GLY A 27 -14.80 4.72 -1.22
N ILE A 28 -13.53 4.54 -1.62
CA ILE A 28 -12.37 5.17 -0.98
C ILE A 28 -12.49 6.69 -0.90
N PRO A 29 -12.92 7.43 -1.95
CA PRO A 29 -13.00 8.87 -1.86
C PRO A 29 -13.94 9.37 -0.76
N HIS A 30 -15.15 8.81 -0.69
CA HIS A 30 -16.12 9.18 0.32
C HIS A 30 -15.60 8.89 1.73
N ASP A 31 -15.06 7.69 1.94
CA ASP A 31 -14.53 7.31 3.25
C ASP A 31 -13.38 8.22 3.70
N LEU A 32 -12.41 8.52 2.81
CA LEU A 32 -11.32 9.44 3.15
C LEU A 32 -11.81 10.88 3.38
N GLY A 33 -12.86 11.30 2.68
CA GLY A 33 -13.50 12.60 2.88
C GLY A 33 -14.14 12.71 4.27
N GLU A 34 -14.84 11.67 4.72
CA GLU A 34 -15.45 11.62 6.06
C GLU A 34 -14.40 11.47 7.18
N ALA A 35 -13.34 10.71 6.93
CA ALA A 35 -12.28 10.46 7.91
C ALA A 35 -11.48 11.72 8.25
N GLY A 36 -11.43 12.72 7.36
CA GLY A 36 -10.65 13.95 7.57
C GLY A 36 -9.15 13.70 7.74
N LEU A 37 -8.61 12.67 7.07
CA LEU A 37 -7.25 12.16 7.29
C LEU A 37 -6.17 13.22 7.04
N ALA A 38 -6.33 14.02 5.98
CA ALA A 38 -5.36 15.03 5.56
C ALA A 38 -6.01 16.05 4.62
N HIS A 39 -5.44 17.25 4.56
CA HIS A 39 -5.87 18.29 3.62
C HIS A 39 -5.39 18.02 2.19
N ARG A 40 -4.30 17.27 2.03
CA ARG A 40 -3.66 16.98 0.74
C ARG A 40 -3.29 15.52 0.64
N LEU A 41 -3.50 14.93 -0.52
CA LEU A 41 -3.30 13.49 -0.75
C LEU A 41 -2.32 13.26 -1.89
N ALA A 42 -1.22 12.57 -1.64
CA ALA A 42 -0.27 12.20 -2.68
C ALA A 42 -0.56 10.76 -3.11
N ILE A 43 -1.19 10.58 -4.27
CA ILE A 43 -1.42 9.25 -4.84
C ILE A 43 -0.12 8.83 -5.53
N VAL A 44 0.55 7.83 -4.99
CA VAL A 44 1.78 7.26 -5.53
C VAL A 44 1.44 5.93 -6.19
N THR A 45 1.81 5.78 -7.46
CA THR A 45 1.53 4.58 -8.25
C THR A 45 2.60 4.37 -9.33
N ASP A 46 2.57 3.23 -10.01
CA ASP A 46 3.47 2.94 -11.11
C ASP A 46 2.82 3.11 -12.50
N SER A 47 3.63 3.00 -13.55
CA SER A 47 3.19 3.18 -14.93
C SER A 47 2.18 2.13 -15.44
N ASN A 48 2.07 0.97 -14.78
CA ASN A 48 1.11 -0.07 -15.14
C ASN A 48 -0.24 0.17 -14.45
N VAL A 49 -0.22 0.56 -13.19
CA VAL A 49 -1.41 0.73 -12.34
C VAL A 49 -2.09 2.10 -12.57
N ALA A 50 -1.30 3.15 -12.86
CA ALA A 50 -1.82 4.49 -13.14
C ALA A 50 -2.97 4.54 -14.17
N PRO A 51 -2.82 3.98 -15.39
CA PRO A 51 -3.88 4.04 -16.40
C PRO A 51 -5.11 3.21 -16.06
N LEU A 52 -5.00 2.24 -15.14
CA LEU A 52 -6.12 1.39 -14.73
C LEU A 52 -6.97 2.06 -13.65
N TYR A 53 -6.32 2.66 -12.65
CA TYR A 53 -6.98 3.07 -11.41
C TYR A 53 -6.62 4.48 -10.92
N GLY A 54 -5.47 5.03 -11.33
CA GLY A 54 -4.93 6.30 -10.82
C GLY A 54 -5.84 7.48 -11.10
N GLU A 55 -6.23 7.67 -12.35
CA GLU A 55 -7.13 8.76 -12.78
C GLU A 55 -8.53 8.63 -12.15
N LYS A 56 -9.05 7.40 -12.04
CA LYS A 56 -10.34 7.16 -11.39
C LYS A 56 -10.32 7.59 -9.93
N LEU A 57 -9.27 7.22 -9.20
CA LEU A 57 -9.11 7.60 -7.79
C LEU A 57 -8.88 9.10 -7.64
N LEU A 58 -8.06 9.71 -8.49
CA LEU A 58 -7.80 11.16 -8.51
C LEU A 58 -9.12 11.94 -8.65
N ASN A 59 -9.88 11.66 -9.71
CA ASN A 59 -11.16 12.32 -9.97
C ASN A 59 -12.18 12.08 -8.86
N GLY A 60 -12.22 10.86 -8.30
CA GLY A 60 -13.11 10.54 -7.18
C GLY A 60 -12.81 11.37 -5.93
N LEU A 61 -11.52 11.53 -5.59
CA LEU A 61 -11.07 12.34 -4.45
C LEU A 61 -11.34 13.83 -4.67
N GLU A 62 -11.11 14.36 -5.86
CA GLU A 62 -11.49 15.74 -6.22
C GLU A 62 -13.01 15.96 -6.11
N GLY A 63 -13.80 14.98 -6.54
CA GLY A 63 -15.27 15.03 -6.51
C GLY A 63 -15.87 15.14 -5.10
N VAL A 64 -15.14 14.71 -4.07
CA VAL A 64 -15.53 14.87 -2.65
C VAL A 64 -14.86 16.07 -1.98
N GLY A 65 -14.20 16.94 -2.75
CA GLY A 65 -13.59 18.18 -2.26
C GLY A 65 -12.19 18.03 -1.65
N LEU A 66 -11.53 16.88 -1.84
CA LEU A 66 -10.14 16.70 -1.42
C LEU A 66 -9.18 17.25 -2.49
N ALA A 67 -7.92 17.48 -2.11
CA ALA A 67 -6.88 18.00 -2.99
C ALA A 67 -5.78 16.94 -3.26
N PRO A 68 -6.04 15.95 -4.13
CA PRO A 68 -5.07 14.92 -4.47
C PRO A 68 -4.03 15.40 -5.50
N LEU A 69 -2.90 14.71 -5.55
CA LEU A 69 -1.88 14.80 -6.60
C LEU A 69 -1.47 13.39 -7.01
N LEU A 70 -1.58 13.09 -8.30
CA LEU A 70 -1.11 11.82 -8.87
C LEU A 70 0.39 11.91 -9.20
N ILE A 71 1.19 11.02 -8.61
CA ILE A 71 2.63 10.87 -8.81
C ILE A 71 2.89 9.46 -9.32
N THR A 72 3.40 9.36 -10.55
CA THR A 72 3.68 8.09 -11.22
C THR A 72 5.18 7.88 -11.37
N PHE A 73 5.65 6.65 -11.18
CA PHE A 73 7.02 6.23 -11.53
C PHE A 73 6.99 4.97 -12.41
N PRO A 74 8.07 4.63 -13.14
CA PRO A 74 8.03 3.47 -14.02
C PRO A 74 7.90 2.14 -13.24
N ALA A 75 7.12 1.19 -13.75
CA ALA A 75 6.87 -0.08 -13.06
C ALA A 75 8.13 -0.98 -12.95
N GLY A 76 8.08 -1.90 -11.98
CA GLY A 76 9.08 -2.97 -11.78
C GLY A 76 10.07 -2.73 -10.65
N GLU A 77 10.58 -3.82 -10.09
CA GLU A 77 11.45 -3.88 -8.90
C GLU A 77 12.69 -2.97 -8.99
N LYS A 78 13.25 -2.76 -10.19
CA LYS A 78 14.42 -1.87 -10.39
C LYS A 78 14.16 -0.42 -9.98
N HIS A 79 12.89 0.00 -9.91
CA HIS A 79 12.49 1.33 -9.46
C HIS A 79 12.09 1.36 -7.98
N LYS A 80 12.24 0.25 -7.26
CA LYS A 80 12.17 0.21 -5.81
C LYS A 80 13.47 0.80 -5.21
N SER A 81 13.72 2.08 -5.46
CA SER A 81 15.05 2.68 -5.25
C SER A 81 14.98 4.02 -4.53
N ARG A 82 16.14 4.50 -4.07
CA ARG A 82 16.28 5.81 -3.41
C ARG A 82 15.98 6.96 -4.38
N GLU A 83 16.24 6.77 -5.66
CA GLU A 83 15.98 7.75 -6.72
C GLU A 83 14.48 7.93 -6.91
N THR A 84 13.71 6.83 -6.97
CA THR A 84 12.23 6.90 -7.02
C THR A 84 11.66 7.56 -5.77
N LYS A 85 12.20 7.22 -4.59
CA LYS A 85 11.81 7.89 -3.35
C LYS A 85 12.05 9.41 -3.42
N ALA A 86 13.24 9.83 -3.84
CA ALA A 86 13.59 11.24 -3.96
C ALA A 86 12.65 11.96 -4.96
N LEU A 87 12.39 11.34 -6.12
CA LEU A 87 11.42 11.86 -7.10
C LEU A 87 10.06 12.14 -6.47
N ILE A 88 9.52 11.20 -5.69
CA ILE A 88 8.21 11.38 -5.04
C ILE A 88 8.25 12.52 -4.02
N GLU A 89 9.29 12.56 -3.18
CA GLU A 89 9.45 13.61 -2.16
C GLU A 89 9.58 15.00 -2.79
N ASP A 90 10.37 15.13 -3.85
CA ASP A 90 10.56 16.39 -4.57
C ASP A 90 9.24 16.85 -5.21
N ARG A 91 8.48 15.96 -5.84
CA ARG A 91 7.16 16.27 -6.42
C ARG A 91 6.16 16.73 -5.35
N MET A 92 6.18 16.12 -4.17
CA MET A 92 5.37 16.56 -3.03
C MET A 92 5.81 17.95 -2.54
N LEU A 93 7.11 18.21 -2.41
CA LEU A 93 7.66 19.51 -1.98
C LEU A 93 7.35 20.64 -2.98
N GLU A 94 7.55 20.40 -4.28
CA GLU A 94 7.22 21.33 -5.36
C GLU A 94 5.74 21.69 -5.33
N ALA A 95 4.88 20.70 -5.08
CA ALA A 95 3.46 20.91 -4.95
C ALA A 95 3.08 21.56 -3.62
N LYS A 96 4.00 21.78 -2.67
CA LYS A 96 3.79 22.37 -1.32
C LYS A 96 3.04 21.47 -0.33
N PHE A 97 3.26 20.16 -0.37
CA PHE A 97 2.74 19.26 0.66
C PHE A 97 3.40 19.54 2.01
N GLY A 98 2.58 19.63 3.07
CA GLY A 98 3.03 19.89 4.44
C GLY A 98 2.92 18.65 5.33
N ARG A 99 3.00 18.85 6.65
CA ARG A 99 2.76 17.80 7.67
C ARG A 99 1.30 17.37 7.76
N ASP A 100 0.41 18.17 7.20
CA ASP A 100 -1.05 17.99 7.11
C ASP A 100 -1.46 17.22 5.83
N SER A 101 -0.51 16.52 5.22
CA SER A 101 -0.74 15.68 4.04
C SER A 101 -0.74 14.21 4.40
N ALA A 102 -1.26 13.37 3.49
CA ALA A 102 -1.13 11.92 3.56
C ALA A 102 -0.73 11.34 2.20
N VAL A 103 -0.11 10.17 2.23
CA VAL A 103 0.28 9.41 1.04
C VAL A 103 -0.74 8.29 0.79
N ILE A 104 -1.08 8.04 -0.47
CA ILE A 104 -1.89 6.89 -0.89
C ILE A 104 -1.02 6.02 -1.79
N ALA A 105 -0.70 4.82 -1.34
CA ALA A 105 0.04 3.83 -2.11
C ALA A 105 -0.96 2.99 -2.94
N LEU A 106 -1.04 3.24 -4.24
CA LEU A 106 -1.93 2.52 -5.16
C LEU A 106 -1.10 1.62 -6.08
N GLY A 107 -1.02 0.33 -5.79
CA GLY A 107 -0.25 -0.62 -6.60
C GLY A 107 0.15 -1.90 -5.88
N GLY A 108 1.11 -2.62 -6.44
CA GLY A 108 1.70 -3.81 -5.82
C GLY A 108 2.69 -3.50 -4.69
N GLY A 109 3.43 -4.53 -4.25
CA GLY A 109 4.38 -4.43 -3.12
C GLY A 109 5.47 -3.38 -3.32
N VAL A 110 5.95 -3.18 -4.55
CA VAL A 110 6.95 -2.13 -4.88
C VAL A 110 6.41 -0.74 -4.57
N VAL A 111 5.20 -0.43 -5.04
CA VAL A 111 4.56 0.87 -4.76
C VAL A 111 4.31 1.00 -3.26
N GLY A 112 3.80 -0.05 -2.61
CA GLY A 112 3.54 -0.08 -1.17
C GLY A 112 4.77 0.24 -0.34
N ASP A 113 5.91 -0.39 -0.64
CA ASP A 113 7.17 -0.20 0.09
C ASP A 113 7.75 1.20 -0.13
N VAL A 114 7.80 1.68 -1.38
CA VAL A 114 8.38 2.99 -1.69
C VAL A 114 7.51 4.10 -1.12
N ALA A 115 6.20 4.06 -1.36
CA ALA A 115 5.26 5.08 -0.89
C ALA A 115 5.12 5.07 0.64
N GLY A 116 5.11 3.89 1.26
CA GLY A 116 5.14 3.76 2.71
C GLY A 116 6.43 4.35 3.31
N TYR A 117 7.57 4.16 2.66
CA TYR A 117 8.83 4.71 3.13
C TYR A 117 8.92 6.23 2.93
N VAL A 118 8.37 6.75 1.83
CA VAL A 118 8.14 8.19 1.65
C VAL A 118 7.29 8.71 2.81
N ALA A 119 6.15 8.10 3.11
CA ALA A 119 5.28 8.53 4.19
C ALA A 119 5.96 8.52 5.56
N ALA A 120 6.80 7.51 5.82
CA ALA A 120 7.54 7.39 7.07
C ALA A 120 8.55 8.52 7.29
N THR A 121 9.18 9.03 6.20
CA THR A 121 10.26 10.01 6.30
C THR A 121 9.84 11.43 5.95
N TYR A 122 8.84 11.61 5.09
CA TYR A 122 8.39 12.92 4.64
C TYR A 122 7.89 13.74 5.83
N SER A 123 8.46 14.93 6.01
CA SER A 123 8.19 15.76 7.19
C SER A 123 8.34 15.06 8.56
N ARG A 124 9.16 14.00 8.61
CA ARG A 124 9.37 13.08 9.76
C ARG A 124 8.18 12.17 10.10
N GLY A 125 7.32 11.91 9.13
CA GLY A 125 6.18 11.02 9.26
C GLY A 125 4.88 11.74 8.91
N VAL A 126 4.17 11.20 7.93
CA VAL A 126 2.79 11.56 7.58
C VAL A 126 1.94 10.29 7.53
N PRO A 127 0.61 10.38 7.72
CA PRO A 127 -0.28 9.25 7.53
C PRO A 127 -0.19 8.70 6.11
N TYR A 128 -0.48 7.41 5.95
CA TYR A 128 -0.63 6.84 4.62
C TYR A 128 -1.69 5.74 4.57
N VAL A 129 -2.20 5.52 3.36
CA VAL A 129 -3.19 4.50 3.03
C VAL A 129 -2.57 3.53 2.03
N GLN A 130 -2.85 2.24 2.17
CA GLN A 130 -2.49 1.24 1.16
C GLN A 130 -3.73 0.78 0.39
N ILE A 131 -3.57 0.72 -0.92
CA ILE A 131 -4.54 0.14 -1.85
C ILE A 131 -3.78 -0.91 -2.66
N PRO A 132 -3.53 -2.10 -2.09
CA PRO A 132 -2.79 -3.16 -2.76
C PRO A 132 -3.57 -3.66 -3.99
N THR A 133 -2.89 -3.76 -5.13
CA THR A 133 -3.48 -4.24 -6.39
C THR A 133 -2.85 -5.53 -6.90
N THR A 134 -1.98 -6.17 -6.11
CA THR A 134 -1.46 -7.52 -6.38
C THR A 134 -1.84 -8.45 -5.26
N LEU A 135 -2.05 -9.73 -5.55
CA LEU A 135 -2.43 -10.70 -4.51
C LEU A 135 -1.33 -10.83 -3.45
N VAL A 136 -0.05 -10.83 -3.84
CA VAL A 136 1.10 -10.79 -2.91
C VAL A 136 1.00 -9.59 -1.98
N ALA A 137 0.71 -8.39 -2.52
CA ALA A 137 0.60 -7.19 -1.69
C ALA A 137 -0.61 -7.25 -0.74
N CYS A 138 -1.72 -7.86 -1.16
CA CYS A 138 -2.90 -8.03 -0.31
C CYS A 138 -2.64 -8.93 0.90
N VAL A 139 -1.81 -9.97 0.76
CA VAL A 139 -1.65 -11.03 1.79
C VAL A 139 -0.33 -10.99 2.55
N ASP A 140 0.65 -10.20 2.09
CA ASP A 140 1.96 -10.08 2.73
C ASP A 140 2.33 -8.61 2.96
N SER A 141 2.43 -7.80 1.90
CA SER A 141 2.95 -6.42 2.00
C SER A 141 2.01 -5.44 2.72
N SER A 142 0.73 -5.80 2.91
CA SER A 142 -0.26 -4.98 3.59
C SER A 142 -0.22 -5.09 5.13
N VAL A 143 0.54 -6.06 5.65
CA VAL A 143 0.58 -6.38 7.08
C VAL A 143 2.01 -6.33 7.61
N GLY A 144 2.21 -5.61 8.72
CA GLY A 144 3.49 -5.55 9.44
C GLY A 144 4.27 -4.24 9.29
N GLY A 145 3.82 -3.31 8.45
CA GLY A 145 4.34 -1.94 8.36
C GLY A 145 5.78 -1.83 7.89
N LYS A 146 6.35 -2.88 7.30
CA LYS A 146 7.68 -2.80 6.67
C LYS A 146 7.55 -1.99 5.40
N THR A 147 8.43 -1.01 5.24
CA THR A 147 8.52 -0.15 4.06
C THR A 147 9.99 0.04 3.73
N GLY A 148 10.34 0.22 2.46
CA GLY A 148 11.75 0.40 2.11
C GLY A 148 12.08 0.45 0.63
N VAL A 149 13.38 0.50 0.38
CA VAL A 149 13.98 0.56 -0.96
C VAL A 149 15.19 -0.36 -1.03
N ASP A 150 15.49 -0.78 -2.25
CA ASP A 150 16.68 -1.55 -2.57
C ASP A 150 17.89 -0.64 -2.77
N THR A 151 19.06 -1.25 -2.65
CA THR A 151 20.36 -0.61 -2.91
C THR A 151 21.23 -1.55 -3.74
N PRO A 152 22.31 -1.04 -4.37
CA PRO A 152 23.30 -1.91 -5.01
C PRO A 152 23.92 -2.98 -4.08
N HIS A 153 23.81 -2.80 -2.76
CA HIS A 153 24.34 -3.71 -1.75
C HIS A 153 23.32 -4.77 -1.28
N GLY A 154 22.06 -4.67 -1.70
CA GLY A 154 21.02 -5.63 -1.34
C GLY A 154 19.63 -5.03 -1.27
N LYS A 155 18.64 -5.93 -1.22
CA LYS A 155 17.22 -5.61 -1.17
C LYS A 155 16.74 -5.22 0.22
N ASN A 156 15.81 -4.28 0.32
CA ASN A 156 15.13 -3.89 1.56
C ASN A 156 16.06 -3.52 2.73
N LEU A 157 17.31 -3.11 2.45
CA LEU A 157 18.28 -2.77 3.49
C LEU A 157 18.03 -1.38 4.10
N ILE A 158 17.32 -0.51 3.39
CA ILE A 158 16.99 0.85 3.82
C ILE A 158 15.48 0.99 3.84
N GLY A 159 14.94 1.34 5.00
CA GLY A 159 13.50 1.41 5.18
C GLY A 159 13.09 1.87 6.57
N ALA A 160 11.79 1.77 6.85
CA ALA A 160 11.21 2.10 8.15
C ALA A 160 10.05 1.17 8.48
N PHE A 161 9.77 1.02 9.77
CA PHE A 161 8.50 0.47 10.24
C PHE A 161 7.48 1.61 10.37
N HIS A 162 6.49 1.64 9.50
CA HIS A 162 5.43 2.65 9.45
C HIS A 162 4.10 1.96 9.16
N GLN A 163 3.13 2.09 10.07
CA GLN A 163 1.84 1.44 9.91
C GLN A 163 0.91 2.29 9.06
N PRO A 164 0.13 1.69 8.14
CA PRO A 164 -0.88 2.43 7.41
C PRO A 164 -1.98 2.89 8.36
N TRP A 165 -2.66 3.96 8.00
CA TRP A 165 -3.91 4.35 8.64
C TRP A 165 -5.04 3.38 8.29
N ARG A 166 -5.04 2.85 7.05
CA ARG A 166 -5.98 1.86 6.56
C ARG A 166 -5.45 1.14 5.32
N VAL A 167 -5.93 -0.08 5.12
CA VAL A 167 -5.71 -0.87 3.90
C VAL A 167 -7.04 -1.12 3.19
N TYR A 168 -7.09 -0.90 1.87
CA TYR A 168 -8.25 -1.21 1.02
C TYR A 168 -7.88 -2.30 0.01
N ALA A 169 -8.26 -3.54 0.29
CA ALA A 169 -8.10 -4.66 -0.61
C ALA A 169 -9.35 -4.82 -1.49
N ASP A 170 -9.31 -4.17 -2.67
CA ASP A 170 -10.34 -4.33 -3.69
C ASP A 170 -10.07 -5.58 -4.54
N VAL A 171 -10.88 -6.61 -4.38
CA VAL A 171 -10.74 -7.89 -5.10
C VAL A 171 -10.90 -7.73 -6.61
N GLU A 172 -11.62 -6.70 -7.10
CA GLU A 172 -11.77 -6.45 -8.54
C GLU A 172 -10.47 -6.01 -9.20
N THR A 173 -9.53 -5.43 -8.44
CA THR A 173 -8.23 -5.04 -8.98
C THR A 173 -7.37 -6.25 -9.38
N LEU A 174 -7.64 -7.41 -8.79
CA LEU A 174 -6.92 -8.64 -9.10
C LEU A 174 -7.29 -9.18 -10.48
N MET A 175 -8.47 -8.83 -11.02
CA MET A 175 -8.98 -9.35 -12.29
C MET A 175 -8.18 -8.85 -13.50
N THR A 176 -7.42 -7.77 -13.35
CA THR A 176 -6.55 -7.25 -14.42
C THR A 176 -5.11 -7.78 -14.33
N LEU A 177 -4.79 -8.59 -13.31
CA LEU A 177 -3.44 -9.14 -13.16
C LEU A 177 -3.20 -10.29 -14.13
N ASP A 178 -1.95 -10.39 -14.58
CA ASP A 178 -1.48 -11.59 -15.26
C ASP A 178 -1.61 -12.81 -14.35
N VAL A 179 -2.00 -13.95 -14.93
CA VAL A 179 -2.15 -15.22 -14.20
C VAL A 179 -0.88 -15.63 -13.43
N LYS A 180 0.29 -15.18 -13.87
CA LYS A 180 1.56 -15.42 -13.17
C LYS A 180 1.60 -14.71 -11.82
N GLU A 181 1.23 -13.43 -11.77
CA GLU A 181 1.19 -12.62 -10.54
C GLU A 181 0.18 -13.20 -9.53
N ILE A 182 -0.96 -13.70 -10.03
CA ILE A 182 -1.94 -14.41 -9.19
C ILE A 182 -1.34 -15.67 -8.58
N ARG A 183 -0.64 -16.48 -9.39
CA ARG A 183 0.00 -17.71 -8.90
C ARG A 183 1.09 -17.43 -7.88
N GLU A 184 1.86 -16.37 -8.07
CA GLU A 184 2.86 -15.91 -7.09
C GLU A 184 2.20 -15.52 -5.77
N GLY A 185 1.09 -14.77 -5.81
CA GLY A 185 0.31 -14.48 -4.62
C GLY A 185 -0.27 -15.73 -3.94
N LEU A 186 -0.79 -16.68 -4.73
CA LEU A 186 -1.34 -17.94 -4.18
C LEU A 186 -0.26 -18.78 -3.50
N ALA A 187 0.99 -18.74 -3.97
CA ALA A 187 2.08 -19.43 -3.29
C ALA A 187 2.26 -18.94 -1.84
N GLU A 188 2.10 -17.62 -1.60
CA GLU A 188 2.14 -17.04 -0.27
C GLU A 188 0.92 -17.44 0.58
N VAL A 189 -0.28 -17.53 -0.02
CA VAL A 189 -1.49 -18.01 0.68
C VAL A 189 -1.35 -19.49 1.06
N ILE A 190 -0.84 -20.34 0.16
CA ILE A 190 -0.56 -21.75 0.43
C ILE A 190 0.47 -21.88 1.56
N LYS A 191 1.52 -21.06 1.56
CA LYS A 191 2.51 -21.01 2.65
C LYS A 191 1.83 -20.83 4.00
N TYR A 192 0.90 -19.88 4.13
CA TYR A 192 0.14 -19.69 5.38
C TYR A 192 -0.67 -20.93 5.76
N GLY A 193 -1.35 -21.57 4.81
CA GLY A 193 -2.06 -22.81 5.06
C GLY A 193 -1.15 -23.92 5.60
N VAL A 194 0.03 -24.10 5.00
CA VAL A 194 0.99 -25.14 5.42
C VAL A 194 1.57 -24.89 6.81
N ILE A 195 1.94 -23.64 7.13
CA ILE A 195 2.70 -23.34 8.36
C ILE A 195 1.83 -22.97 9.55
N ALA A 196 0.59 -22.51 9.32
CA ALA A 196 -0.22 -21.88 10.36
C ALA A 196 -1.69 -22.31 10.39
N ASP A 197 -2.28 -22.78 9.29
CA ASP A 197 -3.72 -23.06 9.24
C ASP A 197 -4.08 -24.24 8.32
N SER A 198 -4.29 -25.42 8.92
CA SER A 198 -4.68 -26.62 8.19
C SER A 198 -6.05 -26.50 7.52
N ALA A 199 -6.98 -25.71 8.08
CA ALA A 199 -8.30 -25.53 7.47
C ALA A 199 -8.21 -24.67 6.21
N LEU A 200 -7.37 -23.63 6.23
CA LEU A 200 -7.03 -22.86 5.03
C LEU A 200 -6.37 -23.76 3.98
N PHE A 201 -5.43 -24.64 4.37
CA PHE A 201 -4.78 -25.55 3.43
C PHE A 201 -5.79 -26.48 2.72
N SER A 202 -6.68 -27.13 3.48
CA SER A 202 -7.72 -27.98 2.90
C SER A 202 -8.70 -27.19 2.03
N TYR A 203 -9.08 -25.99 2.43
CA TYR A 203 -9.90 -25.11 1.59
C TYR A 203 -9.25 -24.82 0.24
N LEU A 204 -7.94 -24.53 0.23
CA LEU A 204 -7.19 -24.30 -1.00
C LEU A 204 -7.15 -25.56 -1.87
N GLU A 205 -6.92 -26.74 -1.30
CA GLU A 205 -6.93 -28.02 -2.05
C GLU A 205 -8.27 -28.24 -2.78
N GLU A 206 -9.39 -27.93 -2.14
CA GLU A 206 -10.73 -28.11 -2.71
C GLU A 206 -11.13 -27.01 -3.70
N ASN A 207 -10.59 -25.79 -3.56
CA ASN A 207 -11.09 -24.61 -4.28
C ASN A 207 -10.09 -23.94 -5.23
N ILE A 208 -8.85 -24.44 -5.37
CA ILE A 208 -7.82 -23.78 -6.20
C ILE A 208 -8.24 -23.54 -7.65
N GLY A 209 -9.00 -24.48 -8.25
CA GLY A 209 -9.52 -24.34 -9.61
C GLY A 209 -10.47 -23.14 -9.72
N LYS A 210 -11.43 -23.05 -8.81
CA LYS A 210 -12.40 -21.94 -8.73
C LYS A 210 -11.71 -20.59 -8.52
N ILE A 211 -10.71 -20.54 -7.64
CA ILE A 211 -9.94 -19.33 -7.37
C ILE A 211 -9.21 -18.84 -8.63
N LEU A 212 -8.59 -19.75 -9.38
CA LEU A 212 -7.89 -19.42 -10.63
C LEU A 212 -8.83 -19.02 -11.77
N GLU A 213 -10.09 -19.44 -11.71
CA GLU A 213 -11.15 -19.06 -12.64
C GLU A 213 -11.90 -17.78 -12.23
N TYR A 214 -11.54 -17.17 -11.09
CA TYR A 214 -12.25 -16.04 -10.48
C TYR A 214 -13.75 -16.33 -10.27
N ASP A 215 -14.06 -17.57 -9.87
CA ASP A 215 -15.42 -18.01 -9.62
C ASP A 215 -16.04 -17.21 -8.46
N ARG A 216 -17.20 -16.58 -8.72
CA ARG A 216 -17.99 -15.81 -7.75
C ARG A 216 -19.18 -16.60 -7.18
N SER A 217 -19.31 -17.88 -7.53
CA SER A 217 -20.34 -18.77 -7.03
C SER A 217 -19.89 -19.40 -5.70
N GLY A 218 -19.99 -18.61 -4.64
CA GLY A 218 -19.63 -18.99 -3.27
C GLY A 218 -20.49 -18.29 -2.24
#